data_AF-A0A947JZS6-F1
#
_entry.id   AF-A0A947JZS6-F1
#
_cell.length_a   1.000
_cell.length_b   1.000
_cell.length_c   1.000
_cell.angle_alpha   90.00
_cell.angle_beta   90.00
_cell.angle_gamma   90.00
#
_symmetry.space_group_name_H-M   'P 1'
#
loop_
_entity.id
_entity.type
_entity.pdbx_description
1 polymer ?
#
loop_
_entity_poly.entity_id
_entity_poly.type
_entity_poly.pdbx_seq_one_letter_code
_entity_poly.pdbx_strand_id
1 'polypeptide(L)' 'MTQTVPLVLPADWRDFFALTKPRVMSLVIFTGLCGLLAAPGSIHPVLGFTAILCIALGAGGAAALNQWWEA' A
#
# COMPACT_ATOMS: atom_id res chain seq x y z
N MET A 1 29.44 -31.20 -4.39
CA MET A 1 28.28 -30.41 -3.94
C MET A 1 28.73 -28.96 -3.81
N THR A 2 28.56 -28.17 -4.87
CA THR A 2 28.97 -26.75 -4.88
C THR A 2 27.77 -25.93 -4.40
N GLN A 3 27.84 -25.37 -3.20
CA GLN A 3 26.79 -24.49 -2.67
C GLN A 3 26.86 -23.15 -3.39
N THR A 4 25.82 -22.80 -4.13
CA THR A 4 25.61 -21.45 -4.65
C THR A 4 25.21 -20.54 -3.49
N VAL A 5 26.15 -19.77 -2.95
CA VAL A 5 25.85 -18.71 -1.98
C VAL A 5 24.97 -17.66 -2.69
N PRO A 6 23.72 -17.42 -2.26
CA PRO A 6 22.89 -16.41 -2.89
C PRO A 6 23.55 -15.05 -2.67
N LEU A 7 23.84 -14.33 -3.75
CA LEU A 7 24.24 -12.94 -3.69
C LEU A 7 23.02 -12.14 -3.21
N VAL A 8 23.02 -11.73 -1.95
CA VAL A 8 22.03 -10.80 -1.41
C VAL A 8 22.26 -9.46 -2.10
N LEU A 9 21.47 -9.21 -3.14
CA LEU A 9 21.44 -7.90 -3.78
C LEU A 9 20.84 -6.89 -2.80
N PRO A 10 21.36 -5.67 -2.73
CA PRO A 10 20.77 -4.62 -1.90
C PRO A 10 19.30 -4.40 -2.29
N ALA A 11 18.46 -4.17 -1.29
CA ALA A 11 17.02 -3.98 -1.49
C ALA A 11 16.76 -2.75 -2.38
N ASP A 12 16.00 -2.95 -3.46
CA ASP A 12 15.63 -1.88 -4.37
C ASP A 12 14.34 -1.19 -3.91
N TRP A 13 14.12 0.05 -4.34
CA TRP A 13 12.86 0.79 -4.08
C TRP A 13 11.61 0.04 -4.57
N ARG A 14 11.77 -0.84 -5.56
CA ARG A 14 10.72 -1.70 -6.11
C ARG A 14 10.30 -2.80 -5.16
N ASP A 15 11.20 -3.27 -4.30
CA ASP A 15 10.90 -4.30 -3.30
C ASP A 15 9.98 -3.73 -2.21
N PHE A 16 10.16 -2.47 -1.84
CA PHE A 16 9.22 -1.74 -0.98
C PHE A 16 7.84 -1.61 -1.63
N PHE A 17 7.78 -1.36 -2.94
CA PHE A 17 6.50 -1.33 -3.66
C PHE A 17 5.84 -2.72 -3.72
N ALA A 18 6.63 -3.77 -3.92
CA ALA A 18 6.16 -5.15 -3.93
C ALA A 18 5.56 -5.59 -2.57
N LEU A 19 6.16 -5.14 -1.46
CA LEU A 19 5.66 -5.39 -0.09
C LEU A 19 4.23 -4.87 0.11
N THR A 20 3.88 -3.73 -0.50
CA THR A 20 2.53 -3.14 -0.36
C THR A 20 1.44 -3.90 -1.10
N LYS A 21 1.75 -5.02 -1.78
CA LYS A 21 0.79 -5.85 -2.57
C LYS A 21 -0.06 -4.94 -3.48
N PRO A 22 0.49 -4.45 -4.62
CA PRO A 22 -0.10 -3.35 -5.42
C PRO A 22 -1.54 -3.59 -5.90
N ARG A 23 -1.94 -4.86 -6.04
CA ARG A 23 -3.32 -5.24 -6.36
C ARG A 23 -4.29 -4.94 -5.21
N VAL A 24 -3.89 -5.15 -3.96
CA VAL A 24 -4.71 -4.87 -2.77
C VAL A 24 -4.80 -3.36 -2.56
N MET A 25 -3.68 -2.65 -2.74
CA MET A 25 -3.63 -1.20 -2.57
C MET A 25 -4.59 -0.45 -3.52
N SER A 26 -4.64 -0.87 -4.79
CA SER A 26 -5.53 -0.27 -5.80
C SER A 26 -7.00 -0.44 -5.43
N LEU A 27 -7.38 -1.60 -4.88
CA LEU A 27 -8.74 -1.87 -4.41
C LEU A 27 -9.12 -0.96 -3.24
N VAL A 28 -8.21 -0.76 -2.29
CA VAL A 28 -8.42 0.10 -1.11
C VAL A 28 -8.57 1.57 -1.51
N ILE A 29 -7.76 2.06 -2.44
CA ILE A 29 -7.88 3.44 -2.95
C ILE A 29 -9.21 3.61 -3.68
N PHE A 30 -9.62 2.62 -4.49
CA PHE A 30 -10.89 2.65 -5.19
C PHE A 30 -12.09 2.68 -4.23
N THR A 31 -12.10 1.83 -3.21
CA THR A 31 -13.18 1.85 -2.20
C THR A 31 -13.20 3.16 -1.41
N GLY A 32 -12.03 3.70 -1.05
CA GLY A 32 -11.92 5.03 -0.42
C GLY A 32 -12.48 6.15 -1.29
N LEU A 33 -12.19 6.12 -2.60
CA LEU A 33 -12.74 7.07 -3.57
C LEU A 33 -14.27 6.93 -3.70
N CYS A 34 -14.79 5.71 -3.82
CA CYS A 34 -16.23 5.46 -3.85
C CYS A 34 -16.92 5.97 -2.58
N GLY A 35 -16.31 5.76 -1.41
CA GLY A 35 -16.82 6.28 -0.14
C GLY A 35 -16.86 7.82 -0.11
N LEU A 36 -15.83 8.47 -0.66
CA LEU A 36 -15.78 9.93 -0.79
C LEU A 36 -16.87 10.47 -1.72
N LEU A 37 -17.15 9.78 -2.83
CA LEU A 37 -18.20 10.15 -3.79
C LEU A 37 -19.61 9.90 -3.23
N ALA A 38 -19.77 8.89 -2.38
CA ALA A 38 -21.05 8.58 -1.73
C ALA A 38 -21.37 9.50 -0.55
N ALA A 39 -20.38 10.20 -0.01
CA ALA A 39 -20.55 11.07 1.14
C ALA A 39 -21.45 12.29 0.79
N PRO A 40 -22.50 12.57 1.59
CA PRO A 40 -23.36 13.72 1.36
C PRO A 40 -22.65 15.02 1.74
N GLY A 41 -22.70 16.02 0.86
CA GLY A 41 -22.13 17.35 1.07
C GLY A 41 -20.93 17.65 0.16
N SER A 42 -20.48 18.91 0.19
CA SER A 42 -19.30 19.36 -0.55
C SER A 42 -18.06 19.11 0.30
N ILE A 43 -17.27 18.09 -0.05
CA ILE A 43 -15.96 17.84 0.57
C ILE A 43 -14.92 18.73 -0.11
N HIS A 44 -14.13 19.46 0.68
CA HIS A 44 -13.03 20.24 0.15
C HIS A 44 -12.01 19.30 -0.53
N PRO A 45 -11.58 19.55 -1.78
CA PRO A 45 -10.73 18.62 -2.54
C PRO A 45 -9.46 18.20 -1.81
N VAL A 46 -8.86 19.15 -1.05
CA VAL A 46 -7.68 18.89 -0.22
C VAL A 46 -7.97 17.86 0.87
N LEU A 47 -9.14 17.91 1.52
CA LEU A 47 -9.54 16.94 2.54
C LEU A 47 -9.82 15.57 1.94
N GLY A 48 -10.42 15.52 0.75
CA GLY A 48 -10.59 14.26 0.03
C GLY A 48 -9.26 13.61 -0.34
N PHE A 49 -8.32 14.42 -0.83
CA PHE A 49 -6.97 13.96 -1.14
C PHE A 49 -6.22 13.47 0.10
N THR A 50 -6.22 14.24 1.19
CA THR A 50 -5.57 13.81 2.44
C THR A 50 -6.23 12.58 3.04
N ALA A 51 -7.55 12.42 2.94
CA ALA A 51 -8.25 11.22 3.37
C ALA A 51 -7.78 9.98 2.59
N ILE A 52 -7.74 10.05 1.25
CA ILE A 52 -7.25 8.95 0.41
C ILE A 52 -5.76 8.65 0.72
N LEU A 53 -4.94 9.68 0.92
CA LEU A 53 -3.53 9.52 1.29
C LEU A 53 -3.39 8.76 2.63
N CYS A 54 -4.16 9.15 3.65
CA CYS A 54 -4.15 8.47 4.95
C CYS A 54 -4.60 7.01 4.85
N ILE A 55 -5.65 6.73 4.07
CA ILE A 55 -6.14 5.37 3.81
C ILE A 55 -5.05 4.53 3.14
N ALA A 56 -4.41 5.08 2.11
CA ALA A 56 -3.31 4.45 1.39
C ALA A 56 -2.16 4.11 2.35
N LEU A 57 -1.69 5.07 3.14
CA LEU A 57 -0.59 4.87 4.10
C LEU A 57 -0.92 3.79 5.15
N GLY A 58 -2.13 3.81 5.72
CA GLY A 58 -2.56 2.82 6.71
C GLY A 58 -2.65 1.40 6.14
N ALA A 59 -3.25 1.25 4.96
CA ALA A 59 -3.38 -0.06 4.31
C ALA A 59 -2.03 -0.62 3.83
N GLY A 60 -1.15 0.23 3.29
CA GLY A 60 0.20 -0.15 2.88
C GLY A 60 1.06 -0.60 4.06
N GLY A 61 0.98 0.11 5.20
CA GLY A 61 1.66 -0.27 6.44
C GLY A 61 1.18 -1.63 6.98
N ALA A 62 -0.14 -1.86 6.99
CA ALA A 62 -0.71 -3.14 7.40
C ALA A 62 -0.25 -4.30 6.48
N ALA A 63 -0.17 -4.08 5.16
CA ALA A 63 0.29 -5.09 4.21
C ALA A 63 1.78 -5.45 4.42
N ALA A 64 2.63 -4.45 4.69
CA ALA A 64 4.04 -4.67 5.00
C ALA A 64 4.22 -5.42 6.32
N LEU A 65 3.47 -5.07 7.36
CA LEU A 65 3.47 -5.79 8.64
C LEU A 65 2.98 -7.22 8.50
N ASN A 66 1.93 -7.46 7.69
CA ASN A 66 1.43 -8.80 7.42
C ASN A 66 2.51 -9.68 6.77
N GLN A 67 3.31 -9.13 5.86
CA GLN A 67 4.43 -9.85 5.26
C GLN A 67 5.55 -10.13 6.26
N TRP A 68 5.83 -9.21 7.19
CA TRP A 68 6.83 -9.45 8.24
C TRP A 68 6.39 -10.54 9.22
N TRP A 69 5.10 -10.59 9.58
CA TRP A 69 4.57 -11.64 10.45
C TRP A 69 4.57 -13.03 9.79
N GLU A 70 4.39 -13.08 8.46
CA GLU A 70 4.42 -14.31 7.66
C GLU A 70 5.83 -14.70 7.15
N ALA A 71 6.83 -13.84 7.37
CA ALA A 71 8.24 -14.09 7.03
C ALA A 71 8.94 -14.93 8.11
#